data_AF-A0A2H0FXM3-F1
#
_entry.id   AF-A0A2H0FXM3-F1
#
_cell.length_a   1.000
_cell.length_b   1.000
_cell.length_c   1.000
_cell.angle_alpha   90.00
_cell.angle_beta   90.00
_cell.angle_gamma   90.00
#
_symmetry.space_group_name_H-M   'P 1'
#
loop_
_entity.id
_entity.type
_entity.pdbx_description
1 polymer ?
#
loop_
_entity_poly.entity_id
_entity_poly.type
_entity_poly.pdbx_seq_one_letter_code
_entity_poly.pdbx_strand_id
1 'polypeptide(L)'
;MKKDLVPTATINIGRGELSIGENVIKLSPIEFCYYRYFAERVISGKGDERFSGFVVSLDFMEKIYKYHEESFEFLDTNRIELKNMIKKKEELGIQTFRGNISKANKKIRETLNNDTLSDYFTISIDGGRGAKFYGIKADKEKFSLVNK
;
A
#
# COMPACT_ATOMS: atom_id res chain seq x y z
N MET A 1 -7.39 21.76 -11.19
CA MET A 1 -6.24 21.27 -11.98
C MET A 1 -6.76 20.46 -13.16
N LYS A 2 -6.23 20.63 -14.38
CA LYS A 2 -6.51 19.71 -15.50
C LYS A 2 -5.94 18.33 -15.16
N LYS A 3 -6.67 17.24 -15.44
CA LYS A 3 -6.27 15.84 -15.13
C LYS A 3 -4.89 15.45 -15.71
N ASP A 4 -4.41 16.15 -16.72
CA ASP A 4 -3.12 15.91 -17.37
C ASP A 4 -1.88 16.36 -16.57
N LEU A 5 -2.06 17.16 -15.51
CA LEU A 5 -0.93 17.67 -14.69
C LEU A 5 -0.56 16.77 -13.51
N VAL A 6 -1.37 15.76 -13.20
CA VAL A 6 -1.05 14.82 -12.11
C VAL A 6 -0.10 13.74 -12.67
N PRO A 7 1.13 13.61 -12.14
CA PRO A 7 2.09 12.61 -12.59
C PRO A 7 1.60 11.18 -12.38
N THR A 8 2.26 10.22 -13.02
CA THR A 8 1.98 8.79 -12.84
C THR A 8 2.79 8.22 -11.68
N ALA A 9 2.15 7.39 -10.85
CA ALA A 9 2.82 6.51 -9.90
C ALA A 9 3.31 5.24 -10.61
N THR A 10 4.61 4.99 -10.55
CA THR A 10 5.25 3.77 -11.07
C THR A 10 5.61 2.87 -9.91
N ILE A 11 5.11 1.64 -9.94
CA ILE A 11 5.39 0.60 -8.96
C ILE A 11 6.27 -0.43 -9.64
N ASN A 12 7.57 -0.39 -9.34
CA ASN A 12 8.51 -1.38 -9.81
C ASN A 12 8.49 -2.57 -8.85
N ILE A 13 7.85 -3.65 -9.29
CA ILE A 13 7.67 -4.85 -8.47
C ILE A 13 9.02 -5.51 -8.21
N GLY A 14 9.81 -5.75 -9.26
CA GLY A 14 11.09 -6.47 -9.15
C GLY A 14 12.16 -5.76 -8.31
N ARG A 15 12.01 -4.45 -8.06
CA ARG A 15 12.90 -3.65 -7.20
C ARG A 15 12.28 -3.24 -5.87
N GLY A 16 10.98 -3.48 -5.66
CA GLY A 16 10.26 -3.00 -4.48
C GLY A 16 10.25 -1.48 -4.37
N GLU A 17 10.17 -0.77 -5.49
CA GLU A 17 10.30 0.70 -5.55
C GLU A 17 9.01 1.37 -6.00
N LEU A 18 8.70 2.50 -5.36
CA LEU A 18 7.62 3.40 -5.74
C LEU A 18 8.20 4.74 -6.18
N SER A 19 7.81 5.22 -7.36
CA SER A 19 8.05 6.60 -7.77
C SER A 19 6.76 7.28 -8.20
N ILE A 20 6.68 8.60 -8.04
CA ILE A 20 5.56 9.43 -8.50
C ILE A 20 6.15 10.59 -9.30
N GLY A 21 6.01 10.53 -10.63
CA GLY A 21 6.82 11.36 -11.52
C GLY A 21 8.31 11.07 -11.32
N GLU A 22 9.09 12.11 -11.04
CA GLU A 22 10.54 12.02 -10.80
C GLU A 22 10.90 11.70 -9.34
N ASN A 23 9.91 11.69 -8.44
CA ASN A 23 10.15 11.53 -7.01
C ASN A 23 10.15 10.05 -6.61
N VAL A 24 11.26 9.57 -6.06
CA VAL A 24 11.36 8.20 -5.50
C VAL A 24 10.92 8.20 -4.03
N ILE A 25 9.88 7.42 -3.73
CA ILE A 25 9.32 7.29 -2.38
C ILE A 25 10.00 6.13 -1.65
N LYS A 26 10.77 6.43 -0.61
CA LYS A 26 11.56 5.44 0.15
C LYS A 26 10.72 4.64 1.16
N LEU A 27 9.91 3.71 0.68
CA LEU A 27 9.11 2.81 1.53
C LEU A 27 9.97 1.66 2.10
N SER A 28 9.64 1.19 3.31
CA SER A 28 10.15 -0.10 3.80
C SER A 28 9.45 -1.26 3.07
N PRO A 29 9.96 -2.50 3.13
CA PRO A 29 9.35 -3.62 2.42
C PRO A 29 7.86 -3.82 2.72
N ILE A 30 7.48 -3.76 4.00
CA ILE A 30 6.08 -3.92 4.41
C ILE A 30 5.20 -2.74 3.96
N GLU A 31 5.72 -1.52 4.03
CA GLU A 31 5.01 -0.31 3.55
C GLU A 31 4.79 -0.37 2.03
N PHE A 32 5.79 -0.82 1.27
CA PHE A 32 5.68 -1.04 -0.16
C PHE A 32 4.61 -2.06 -0.50
N CYS A 33 4.61 -3.22 0.18
CA CYS A 33 3.61 -4.27 -0.07
C CYS A 33 2.19 -3.77 0.22
N TYR A 34 2.01 -2.98 1.29
CA TYR A 34 0.71 -2.38 1.61
C TYR A 34 0.29 -1.37 0.54
N TYR A 35 1.21 -0.51 0.11
CA TYR A 35 0.92 0.45 -0.95
C TYR A 35 0.53 -0.23 -2.26
N ARG A 36 1.34 -1.20 -2.69
CA ARG A 36 1.12 -2.02 -3.88
C ARG A 36 -0.26 -2.68 -3.84
N TYR A 37 -0.66 -3.22 -2.69
CA TYR A 37 -1.98 -3.82 -2.53
C TYR A 37 -3.12 -2.88 -2.92
N PHE A 38 -3.14 -1.66 -2.39
CA PHE A 38 -4.19 -0.70 -2.72
C PHE A 38 -4.07 -0.17 -4.15
N ALA A 39 -2.86 0.01 -4.66
CA ALA A 39 -2.66 0.42 -6.04
C ALA A 39 -3.17 -0.65 -7.04
N GLU A 40 -2.90 -1.93 -6.81
CA GLU A 40 -3.44 -3.02 -7.64
C GLU A 40 -4.96 -3.09 -7.58
N ARG A 41 -5.57 -2.77 -6.44
CA ARG A 41 -7.04 -2.66 -6.32
C ARG A 41 -7.60 -1.53 -7.18
N VAL A 42 -6.94 -0.36 -7.21
CA VAL A 42 -7.32 0.75 -8.09
C VAL A 42 -7.24 0.33 -9.55
N ILE A 43 -6.10 -0.24 -9.97
CA ILE A 43 -5.88 -0.72 -11.34
C ILE A 43 -6.95 -1.74 -11.75
N SER A 44 -7.30 -2.64 -10.82
CA SER A 44 -8.31 -3.68 -11.03
C SER A 44 -9.76 -3.21 -10.88
N GLY A 45 -10.00 -1.92 -10.58
CA GLY A 45 -11.35 -1.37 -10.36
C GLY A 45 -12.08 -1.95 -9.14
N LYS A 46 -11.35 -2.48 -8.14
CA LYS A 46 -11.92 -3.10 -6.93
C LYS A 46 -12.30 -2.09 -5.84
N GLY A 47 -11.89 -0.83 -6.00
CA GLY A 47 -12.15 0.25 -5.04
C GLY A 47 -11.59 -0.04 -3.65
N ASP A 48 -12.15 0.66 -2.66
CA ASP A 48 -11.72 0.58 -1.26
C ASP A 48 -11.94 -0.81 -0.67
N GLU A 49 -11.10 -1.18 0.29
CA GLU A 49 -11.29 -2.37 1.10
C GLU A 49 -11.73 -2.03 2.51
N ARG A 50 -12.73 -2.77 2.99
CA ARG A 50 -13.21 -2.69 4.35
C ARG A 50 -12.39 -3.59 5.26
N PHE A 51 -11.83 -3.03 6.32
CA PHE A 51 -11.22 -3.77 7.42
C PHE A 51 -12.05 -3.64 8.70
N SER A 52 -12.00 -4.68 9.52
CA SER A 52 -12.62 -4.65 10.85
C SER A 52 -11.94 -3.61 11.76
N GLY A 53 -12.62 -3.22 12.84
CA GLY A 53 -12.04 -2.34 13.86
C GLY A 53 -10.92 -2.97 14.71
N PHE A 54 -10.60 -4.25 14.53
CA PHE A 54 -9.72 -5.02 15.43
C PHE A 54 -8.56 -5.69 14.72
N VAL A 55 -8.82 -6.32 13.57
CA VAL A 55 -7.88 -7.17 12.84
C VAL A 55 -8.02 -7.04 11.33
N VAL A 56 -6.99 -7.42 10.59
CA VAL A 56 -7.04 -7.58 9.13
C VAL A 56 -7.28 -9.05 8.75
N SER A 57 -7.84 -9.28 7.56
CA SER A 57 -8.18 -10.63 7.10
C SER A 57 -6.93 -11.46 6.78
N LEU A 58 -7.08 -12.80 6.87
CA LEU A 58 -6.05 -13.74 6.43
C LEU A 58 -5.72 -13.59 4.94
N ASP A 59 -6.73 -13.40 4.09
CA ASP A 59 -6.55 -13.16 2.65
C ASP A 59 -5.66 -11.93 2.37
N PHE A 60 -5.85 -10.83 3.12
CA PHE A 60 -4.97 -9.68 3.01
C PHE A 60 -3.53 -10.05 3.39
N MET A 61 -3.33 -10.73 4.52
CA MET A 61 -2.00 -11.15 4.96
C MET A 61 -1.28 -12.06 3.95
N GLU A 62 -1.99 -13.03 3.37
CA GLU A 62 -1.46 -13.91 2.33
C GLU A 62 -1.01 -13.14 1.09
N LYS A 63 -1.79 -12.13 0.66
CA LYS A 63 -1.39 -11.26 -0.45
C LYS A 63 -0.16 -10.42 -0.13
N ILE A 64 -0.10 -9.84 1.06
CA ILE A 64 1.08 -9.07 1.48
C ILE A 64 2.32 -9.97 1.53
N TYR A 65 2.19 -11.19 2.06
CA TYR A 65 3.29 -12.15 2.06
C TYR A 65 3.77 -12.44 0.64
N LYS A 66 2.84 -12.71 -0.29
CA LYS A 66 3.16 -12.97 -1.70
C LYS A 66 3.85 -11.77 -2.37
N TYR A 67 3.34 -10.56 -2.18
CA TYR A 67 3.97 -9.36 -2.74
C TYR A 67 5.38 -9.14 -2.20
N HIS A 68 5.61 -9.49 -0.93
CA HIS A 68 6.95 -9.45 -0.38
C HIS A 68 7.86 -10.44 -1.10
N GLU A 69 7.42 -11.69 -1.33
CA GLU A 69 8.21 -12.68 -2.09
C GLU A 69 8.54 -12.24 -3.51
N GLU A 70 7.60 -11.55 -4.17
CA GLU A 70 7.76 -11.07 -5.54
C GLU A 70 8.71 -9.87 -5.66
N SER A 71 8.82 -9.06 -4.60
CA SER A 71 9.49 -7.75 -4.66
C SER A 71 10.81 -7.69 -3.91
N PHE A 72 11.02 -8.60 -2.96
CA PHE A 72 12.21 -8.62 -2.10
C PHE A 72 12.77 -10.05 -2.02
N GLU A 73 13.99 -10.20 -2.54
CA GLU A 73 14.70 -11.49 -2.57
C GLU A 73 15.01 -11.99 -1.16
N PHE A 74 15.43 -11.09 -0.27
CA PHE A 74 15.84 -11.43 1.08
C PHE A 74 14.64 -11.52 2.04
N LEU A 75 14.62 -12.56 2.85
CA LEU A 75 13.70 -12.68 3.98
C LEU A 75 14.05 -11.64 5.04
N ASP A 76 13.12 -10.73 5.31
CA ASP A 76 13.18 -9.85 6.46
C ASP A 76 12.35 -10.40 7.64
N THR A 77 12.52 -9.80 8.81
CA THR A 77 11.78 -10.19 10.03
C THR A 77 10.27 -10.11 9.83
N ASN A 78 9.77 -9.10 9.10
CA ASN A 78 8.34 -8.93 8.84
C ASN A 78 7.77 -10.10 8.03
N ARG A 79 8.47 -10.59 7.01
CA ARG A 79 8.05 -11.73 6.18
C ARG A 79 8.04 -13.01 7.01
N ILE A 80 9.03 -13.20 7.89
CA ILE A 80 9.07 -14.37 8.78
C ILE A 80 7.88 -14.36 9.75
N GLU A 81 7.64 -13.22 10.41
CA GLU A 81 6.51 -13.04 11.31
C GLU A 81 5.18 -13.29 10.59
N LEU A 82 4.98 -12.64 9.43
CA LEU A 82 3.77 -12.79 8.63
C LEU A 82 3.54 -14.24 8.19
N LYS A 83 4.59 -14.94 7.75
CA LYS A 83 4.55 -16.37 7.40
C LYS A 83 4.11 -17.24 8.58
N ASN A 84 4.64 -16.96 9.76
CA ASN A 84 4.31 -17.72 10.97
C ASN A 84 2.86 -17.46 11.41
N MET A 85 2.40 -16.21 11.35
CA MET A 85 1.01 -15.86 11.65
C MET A 85 0.05 -16.55 10.69
N ILE A 86 0.31 -16.51 9.37
CA ILE A 86 -0.49 -17.19 8.35
C ILE A 86 -0.57 -18.71 8.64
N LYS A 87 0.58 -19.35 8.91
CA LYS A 87 0.62 -20.80 9.23
C LYS A 87 -0.21 -21.16 10.45
N LYS A 88 -0.19 -20.32 11.47
CA LYS A 88 -0.95 -20.52 12.72
C LYS A 88 -2.40 -20.02 12.64
N LYS A 89 -2.80 -19.40 11.52
CA LYS A 89 -4.08 -18.69 11.37
C LYS A 89 -4.28 -17.61 12.45
N GLU A 90 -3.19 -16.98 12.87
CA GLU A 90 -3.22 -15.82 13.76
C GLU A 90 -3.55 -14.57 12.94
N GLU A 91 -4.28 -13.63 13.54
CA GLU A 91 -4.71 -12.40 12.89
C GLU A 91 -3.75 -11.24 13.19
N LEU A 92 -3.51 -10.38 12.20
CA LEU A 92 -2.74 -9.15 12.41
C LEU A 92 -3.63 -8.04 12.95
N GLY A 93 -3.23 -7.50 14.10
CA GLY A 93 -3.93 -6.40 14.76
C GLY A 93 -3.99 -5.14 13.90
N ILE A 94 -5.15 -4.48 13.92
CA ILE A 94 -5.42 -3.29 13.09
C ILE A 94 -4.49 -2.12 13.42
N GLN A 95 -3.94 -2.06 14.63
CA GLN A 95 -3.02 -0.99 15.04
C GLN A 95 -1.70 -1.08 14.27
N THR A 96 -1.13 -2.28 14.13
CA THR A 96 0.08 -2.51 13.33
C THR A 96 -0.17 -2.16 11.86
N PHE A 97 -1.31 -2.60 11.32
CA PHE A 97 -1.72 -2.26 9.97
C PHE A 97 -1.80 -0.74 9.77
N ARG A 98 -2.53 -0.02 10.63
CA ARG A 98 -2.66 1.46 10.58
C ARG A 98 -1.33 2.18 10.76
N GLY A 99 -0.43 1.63 11.57
CA GLY A 99 0.92 2.15 11.76
C GLY A 99 1.71 2.16 10.45
N ASN A 100 1.68 1.05 9.71
CA ASN A 100 2.36 0.95 8.41
C ASN A 100 1.73 1.87 7.35
N ILE A 101 0.39 1.96 7.30
CA ILE A 101 -0.31 2.91 6.41
C ILE A 101 0.09 4.36 6.72
N SER A 102 0.10 4.73 8.00
CA SER A 102 0.48 6.08 8.43
C SER A 102 1.92 6.41 8.03
N LYS A 103 2.85 5.47 8.18
CA LYS A 103 4.26 5.64 7.77
C LYS A 103 4.40 5.80 6.26
N ALA A 104 3.73 4.96 5.47
CA ALA A 104 3.74 5.06 4.00
C ALA A 104 3.19 6.43 3.55
N ASN A 105 2.03 6.83 4.08
CA ASN A 105 1.41 8.11 3.77
C ASN A 105 2.30 9.30 4.17
N LYS A 106 2.96 9.24 5.34
CA LYS A 106 3.89 10.26 5.78
C LYS A 106 5.03 10.43 4.77
N LYS A 107 5.67 9.33 4.36
CA LYS A 107 6.76 9.36 3.38
C LYS A 107 6.32 9.91 2.03
N ILE A 108 5.12 9.57 1.56
CA ILE A 108 4.55 10.12 0.32
C ILE A 108 4.40 11.64 0.45
N ARG A 109 3.78 12.12 1.53
CA ARG A 109 3.57 13.56 1.77
C ARG A 109 4.89 14.33 1.86
N GLU A 110 5.84 13.83 2.64
CA GLU A 110 7.16 14.45 2.82
C GLU A 110 7.94 14.50 1.51
N THR A 111 7.89 13.44 0.70
CA THR A 111 8.66 13.39 -0.55
C THR A 111 8.04 14.28 -1.63
N LEU A 112 6.70 14.33 -1.73
CA LEU A 112 6.03 15.14 -2.74
C LEU A 112 5.97 16.63 -2.37
N ASN A 113 6.03 16.95 -1.08
CA ASN A 113 5.98 18.31 -0.55
C ASN A 113 4.86 19.18 -1.17
N ASN A 114 3.73 18.54 -1.44
CA ASN A 114 2.55 19.15 -2.05
C ASN A 114 1.31 18.39 -1.58
N ASP A 115 0.53 19.01 -0.71
CA ASP A 115 -0.62 18.35 -0.06
C ASP A 115 -1.67 17.91 -1.07
N THR A 116 -2.00 18.77 -2.05
CA THR A 116 -2.98 18.45 -3.09
C THR A 116 -2.55 17.25 -3.90
N LEU A 117 -1.29 17.17 -4.30
CA LEU A 117 -0.75 16.03 -5.05
C LEU A 117 -0.69 14.77 -4.19
N SER A 118 -0.28 14.91 -2.93
CA SER A 118 -0.16 13.79 -1.99
C SER A 118 -1.51 13.14 -1.71
N ASP A 119 -2.58 13.92 -1.65
CA ASP A 119 -3.94 13.41 -1.43
C ASP A 119 -4.43 12.45 -2.53
N TYR A 120 -3.89 12.55 -3.75
CA TYR A 120 -4.20 11.59 -4.82
C TYR A 120 -3.56 10.23 -4.58
N PHE A 121 -2.34 10.21 -4.02
CA PHE A 121 -1.52 9.00 -3.95
C PHE A 121 -1.48 8.36 -2.57
N THR A 122 -1.92 9.06 -1.52
CA THR A 122 -2.01 8.48 -0.17
C THR A 122 -3.17 7.50 -0.05
N ILE A 123 -3.03 6.54 0.86
CA ILE A 123 -4.08 5.60 1.21
C ILE A 123 -5.07 6.32 2.12
N SER A 124 -6.25 6.65 1.61
CA SER A 124 -7.33 7.29 2.37
C SER A 124 -7.93 6.32 3.39
N ILE A 125 -8.56 6.90 4.41
CA ILE A 125 -9.20 6.15 5.48
C ILE A 125 -10.58 6.78 5.70
N ASP A 126 -11.63 6.06 5.36
CA ASP A 126 -13.01 6.53 5.50
C ASP A 126 -13.83 5.58 6.39
N GLY A 127 -14.88 6.10 7.04
CA GLY A 127 -15.79 5.31 7.88
C GLY A 127 -15.66 5.50 9.40
N GLY A 128 -16.62 4.92 10.13
CA GLY A 128 -16.84 5.11 11.56
C GLY A 128 -16.01 4.21 12.49
N ARG A 129 -16.42 4.13 13.77
CA ARG A 129 -15.65 3.41 14.82
C ARG A 129 -15.59 1.88 14.64
N GLY A 130 -16.59 1.26 14.00
CA GLY A 130 -16.69 -0.20 13.90
C GLY A 130 -15.96 -0.85 12.71
N ALA A 131 -15.85 -0.14 11.60
CA ALA A 131 -15.13 -0.59 10.40
C ALA A 131 -14.67 0.62 9.59
N LYS A 132 -13.52 0.47 8.93
CA LYS A 132 -12.95 1.52 8.09
C LYS A 132 -12.64 0.99 6.70
N PHE A 133 -12.81 1.86 5.72
CA PHE A 133 -12.49 1.65 4.32
C PHE A 133 -11.14 2.28 4.02
N TYR A 134 -10.31 1.55 3.27
CA TYR A 134 -8.97 1.97 2.88
C TYR A 134 -8.83 1.84 1.37
N GLY A 135 -8.33 2.88 0.72
CA GLY A 135 -8.17 2.91 -0.74
C GLY A 135 -7.28 4.06 -1.17
N ILE A 136 -7.03 4.19 -2.47
CA ILE A 136 -6.28 5.33 -3.03
C ILE A 136 -7.19 6.05 -4.01
N LYS A 137 -7.22 7.39 -3.93
CA LYS A 137 -8.16 8.23 -4.70
C LYS A 137 -7.78 8.41 -6.17
N ALA A 138 -6.50 8.28 -6.51
CA ALA A 138 -6.03 8.44 -7.89
C ALA A 138 -6.71 7.44 -8.83
N ASP A 139 -7.02 7.90 -10.05
CA ASP A 139 -7.61 7.07 -11.10
C ASP A 139 -6.61 5.99 -11.57
N LYS A 140 -7.12 4.89 -12.15
CA LYS A 140 -6.29 3.75 -12.62
C LYS A 140 -5.20 4.18 -13.62
N GLU A 141 -5.45 5.20 -14.43
CA GLU A 141 -4.52 5.71 -15.44
C GLU A 141 -3.29 6.39 -14.80
N LYS A 142 -3.34 6.66 -13.49
CA LYS A 142 -2.23 7.21 -12.71
C LYS A 142 -1.33 6.17 -12.11
N PHE A 143 -1.55 4.89 -12.39
CA PHE A 143 -0.68 3.80 -11.92
C PHE A 143 -0.10 3.01 -13.08
N SER A 144 1.18 2.67 -12.97
CA SER A 144 1.87 1.75 -13.87
C SER A 144 2.60 0.69 -13.04
N LEU A 145 2.35 -0.58 -13.33
CA LEU A 145 3.08 -1.70 -12.75
C LEU A 145 4.19 -2.11 -13.70
N VAL A 146 5.43 -2.15 -13.20
CA VAL A 146 6.59 -2.60 -13.95
C VAL A 146 7.08 -3.90 -13.34
N ASN A 147 6.95 -4.97 -14.12
CA ASN A 147 7.50 -6.29 -13.81
C ASN A 147 8.75 -6.48 -14.66
N LYS A 148 9.93 -6.27 -14.07
CA LYS A 148 11.26 -6.49 -14.67
C LYS A 148 11.40 -6.09 -16.14
#